data_AF-A0A9D7R8W3-F1
#
_entry.id   AF-A0A9D7R8W3-F1
#
_cell.length_a   1.000
_cell.length_b   1.000
_cell.length_c   1.000
_cell.angle_alpha   90.00
_cell.angle_beta   90.00
_cell.angle_gamma   90.00
#
_symmetry.space_group_name_H-M   'P 1'
#
loop_
_entity.id
_entity.type
_entity.pdbx_description
1 polymer ?
#
loop_
_entity_poly.entity_id
_entity_poly.type
_entity_poly.pdbx_seq_one_letter_code
_entity_poly.pdbx_strand_id
1 'polypeptide(L)'
;MSRYAIVLVEGYHDRAFWSGWLTARGWVSAKGALDPSGKKVEGGRFAFRRGESFAVVMPCDGWSNIPSIFKTHVKAAQSPETGQIDHLIPCFDHDIAGKDHAASIRDRFQEVIGFRPPSGASWTHAGIRVDILHFRATSASFGPQLDGLVAECYDRAYPDRTQSVAAWTSNLPSPPQKTDKQTMWAIMAGWYAAKGCEAFLQESIWSDARMRQELERALEELGIAAVVAAMES
;
A
#
# COMPACT_ATOMS: atom_id res chain seq x y z
N MET A 1 -25.74 -2.06 -4.49
CA MET A 1 -25.53 -0.99 -3.47
C MET A 1 -24.11 -0.52 -3.73
N SER A 2 -23.92 0.77 -3.99
CA SER A 2 -22.58 1.32 -4.24
C SER A 2 -21.66 1.02 -3.06
N ARG A 3 -20.44 0.54 -3.35
CA ARG A 3 -19.45 0.24 -2.33
C ARG A 3 -18.36 1.28 -2.32
N TYR A 4 -17.98 1.73 -1.14
CA TYR A 4 -16.98 2.77 -0.97
C TYR A 4 -15.88 2.31 -0.01
N ALA A 5 -14.66 2.29 -0.55
CA ALA A 5 -13.47 1.97 0.20
C ALA A 5 -12.57 3.20 0.34
N ILE A 6 -11.93 3.34 1.51
CA ILE A 6 -10.85 4.30 1.72
C ILE A 6 -9.62 3.53 2.18
N VAL A 7 -8.57 3.57 1.37
CA VAL A 7 -7.25 3.02 1.66
C VAL A 7 -6.38 4.13 2.24
N LEU A 8 -5.98 3.98 3.49
CA LEU A 8 -5.08 4.91 4.19
C LEU A 8 -3.67 4.35 4.09
N VAL A 9 -2.78 5.06 3.42
CA VAL A 9 -1.39 4.62 3.21
C VAL A 9 -0.42 5.59 3.86
N GLU A 10 0.77 5.12 4.19
CA GLU A 10 1.79 5.93 4.86
C GLU A 10 2.22 7.14 4.03
N GLY A 11 2.64 6.91 2.78
CA GLY A 11 3.22 7.96 1.94
C GLY A 11 2.82 7.92 0.48
N TYR A 12 3.47 8.79 -0.30
CA TYR A 12 3.21 8.96 -1.72
C TYR A 12 3.64 7.76 -2.57
N HIS A 13 4.66 7.01 -2.14
CA HIS A 13 5.11 5.80 -2.81
C HIS A 13 4.08 4.67 -2.70
N ASP A 14 3.54 4.42 -1.50
CA ASP A 14 2.48 3.44 -1.28
C ASP A 14 1.26 3.75 -2.13
N ARG A 15 0.87 5.04 -2.15
CA ARG A 15 -0.24 5.51 -2.97
C ARG A 15 0.02 5.27 -4.46
N ALA A 16 1.24 5.54 -4.95
CA ALA A 16 1.60 5.29 -6.34
C ALA A 16 1.54 3.80 -6.68
N PHE A 17 2.04 2.94 -5.80
CA PHE A 17 1.95 1.49 -5.95
C PHE A 17 0.49 1.00 -6.00
N TRP A 18 -0.34 1.43 -5.05
CA TRP A 18 -1.78 1.15 -5.03
C TRP A 18 -2.47 1.62 -6.30
N SER A 19 -2.15 2.82 -6.79
CA SER A 19 -2.68 3.37 -8.03
C SER A 19 -2.40 2.47 -9.22
N GLY A 20 -1.15 2.02 -9.33
CA GLY A 20 -0.74 1.12 -10.41
C GLY A 20 -1.43 -0.22 -10.34
N TRP A 21 -1.51 -0.80 -9.14
CA TRP A 21 -2.15 -2.09 -8.94
C TRP A 21 -3.65 -2.07 -9.25
N LEU A 22 -4.38 -1.07 -8.73
CA LEU A 22 -5.80 -0.89 -9.01
C LEU A 22 -6.03 -0.71 -10.53
N THR A 23 -5.21 0.10 -11.20
CA THR A 23 -5.29 0.30 -12.65
C THR A 23 -5.04 -1.00 -13.41
N ALA A 24 -4.03 -1.79 -13.01
CA ALA A 24 -3.73 -3.10 -13.60
C ALA A 24 -4.87 -4.12 -13.44
N ARG A 25 -5.73 -3.94 -12.42
CA ARG A 25 -6.95 -4.71 -12.20
C ARG A 25 -8.19 -4.13 -12.88
N GLY A 26 -8.05 -3.08 -13.69
CA GLY A 26 -9.15 -2.50 -14.45
C GLY A 26 -9.99 -1.47 -13.69
N TRP A 27 -9.49 -0.97 -12.55
CA TRP A 27 -10.05 0.24 -11.96
C TRP A 27 -9.66 1.45 -12.80
N VAL A 28 -10.58 2.40 -12.96
CA VAL A 28 -10.39 3.60 -13.76
C VAL A 28 -10.28 4.82 -12.85
N SER A 29 -9.33 5.72 -13.14
CA SER A 29 -9.20 6.97 -12.40
C SER A 29 -10.48 7.79 -12.43
N ALA A 30 -10.94 8.22 -11.26
CA ALA A 30 -12.09 9.11 -11.07
C ALA A 30 -11.62 10.50 -10.62
N LYS A 31 -10.63 11.07 -11.33
CA LYS A 31 -10.06 12.39 -11.02
C LYS A 31 -11.14 13.46 -10.92
N GLY A 32 -11.11 14.24 -9.84
CA GLY A 32 -12.09 15.29 -9.58
C GLY A 32 -13.41 14.82 -8.97
N ALA A 33 -13.56 13.51 -8.68
CA ALA A 33 -14.69 13.01 -7.92
C ALA A 33 -14.70 13.54 -6.47
N LEU A 34 -15.87 13.46 -5.85
CA LEU A 34 -16.02 13.60 -4.41
C LEU A 34 -15.76 12.25 -3.75
N ASP A 35 -15.11 12.28 -2.60
CA ASP A 35 -15.00 11.14 -1.71
C ASP A 35 -16.36 10.87 -1.03
N PRO A 36 -16.51 9.74 -0.33
CA PRO A 36 -17.79 9.40 0.32
C PRO A 36 -18.23 10.42 1.38
N SER A 37 -17.30 11.21 1.92
CA SER A 37 -17.60 12.29 2.85
C SER A 37 -18.03 13.60 2.17
N GLY A 38 -18.22 13.58 0.85
CA GLY A 38 -18.60 14.74 0.04
C GLY A 38 -17.44 15.70 -0.26
N LYS A 39 -16.20 15.36 0.09
CA LYS A 39 -15.04 16.23 -0.12
C LYS A 39 -14.40 15.93 -1.46
N LYS A 40 -13.92 16.96 -2.16
CA LYS A 40 -13.18 16.77 -3.41
C LYS A 40 -11.91 15.96 -3.15
N VAL A 41 -11.64 15.00 -4.04
CA VAL A 41 -10.41 14.21 -3.98
C VAL A 41 -9.26 15.03 -4.56
N GLU A 42 -8.46 15.60 -3.68
CA GLU A 42 -7.32 16.47 -3.98
C GLU A 42 -6.18 16.29 -2.95
N GLY A 43 -5.10 17.06 -3.05
CA GLY A 43 -3.99 17.03 -2.09
C GLY A 43 -3.26 15.69 -2.05
N GLY A 44 -2.92 15.16 -3.23
CA GLY A 44 -2.23 13.88 -3.36
C GLY A 44 -3.14 12.65 -3.32
N ARG A 45 -4.41 12.76 -2.94
CA ARG A 45 -5.35 11.62 -2.95
C ARG A 45 -5.71 11.19 -4.37
N PHE A 46 -5.94 9.89 -4.56
CA PHE A 46 -6.43 9.35 -5.81
C PHE A 46 -7.77 8.65 -5.63
N ALA A 47 -8.67 8.82 -6.59
CA ALA A 47 -9.96 8.15 -6.63
C ALA A 47 -10.05 7.20 -7.83
N PHE A 48 -10.73 6.08 -7.63
CA PHE A 48 -10.89 5.04 -8.62
C PHE A 48 -12.33 4.52 -8.65
N ARG A 49 -12.77 4.06 -9.82
CA ARG A 49 -14.05 3.38 -10.01
C ARG A 49 -13.89 2.05 -10.73
N ARG A 50 -14.73 1.09 -10.37
CA ARG A 50 -14.90 -0.17 -11.08
C ARG A 50 -16.34 -0.66 -10.91
N GLY A 51 -17.16 -0.55 -11.95
CA GLY A 51 -18.60 -0.81 -11.84
C GLY A 51 -19.26 0.14 -10.84
N GLU A 52 -19.98 -0.41 -9.86
CA GLU A 52 -20.61 0.35 -8.75
C GLU A 52 -19.65 0.64 -7.59
N SER A 53 -18.43 0.12 -7.62
CA SER A 53 -17.43 0.30 -6.56
C SER A 53 -16.61 1.57 -6.77
N PHE A 54 -16.32 2.25 -5.66
CA PHE A 54 -15.50 3.45 -5.58
C PHE A 54 -14.43 3.28 -4.51
N ALA A 55 -13.20 3.71 -4.79
CA ALA A 55 -12.11 3.66 -3.85
C ALA A 55 -11.33 4.97 -3.82
N VAL A 56 -10.91 5.40 -2.63
CA VAL A 56 -9.97 6.50 -2.45
C VAL A 56 -8.69 5.95 -1.84
N VAL A 57 -7.54 6.26 -2.42
CA VAL A 57 -6.22 5.99 -1.85
C VAL A 57 -5.65 7.31 -1.33
N MET A 58 -5.39 7.37 -0.03
CA MET A 58 -5.04 8.59 0.69
C MET A 58 -3.69 8.43 1.42
N PRO A 59 -2.65 9.19 1.04
CA PRO A 59 -1.43 9.26 1.82
C PRO A 59 -1.71 10.00 3.14
N CYS A 60 -1.07 9.54 4.22
CA CYS A 60 -1.29 10.04 5.58
C CYS A 60 -0.09 10.83 6.13
N ASP A 61 0.93 11.10 5.31
CA ASP A 61 2.16 11.79 5.70
C ASP A 61 2.87 11.12 6.90
N GLY A 62 2.93 9.78 6.88
CA GLY A 62 3.57 8.95 7.90
C GLY A 62 2.61 8.01 8.63
N TRP A 63 3.10 6.83 9.03
CA TRP A 63 2.28 5.82 9.71
C TRP A 63 1.65 6.31 11.02
N SER A 64 2.30 7.26 11.71
CA SER A 64 1.84 7.79 13.00
C SER A 64 0.52 8.58 12.91
N ASN A 65 0.17 9.07 11.71
CA ASN A 65 -1.03 9.83 11.42
C ASN A 65 -2.22 8.96 11.00
N ILE A 66 -1.97 7.73 10.50
CA ILE A 66 -3.01 6.81 10.02
C ILE A 66 -4.14 6.61 11.06
N PRO A 67 -3.87 6.37 12.35
CA PRO A 67 -4.94 6.17 13.34
C PRO A 67 -5.83 7.41 13.56
N SER A 68 -5.26 8.61 13.47
CA SER A 68 -6.01 9.87 13.62
C SER A 68 -6.93 10.11 12.42
N ILE A 69 -6.40 9.89 11.21
CA ILE A 69 -7.16 9.98 9.96
C ILE A 69 -8.24 8.90 9.91
N PHE A 70 -7.93 7.67 10.33
CA PHE A 70 -8.89 6.59 10.49
C PHE A 70 -10.06 7.00 11.38
N LYS A 71 -9.79 7.58 12.57
CA LYS A 71 -10.83 8.11 13.47
C LYS A 71 -11.76 9.09 12.79
N THR A 72 -11.20 9.94 11.93
CA THR A 72 -11.96 10.96 11.19
C THR A 72 -12.91 10.32 10.20
N HIS A 73 -12.47 9.29 9.49
CA HIS A 73 -13.30 8.57 8.53
C HIS A 73 -14.36 7.68 9.19
N VAL A 74 -14.06 7.06 10.33
CA VAL A 74 -15.09 6.35 11.12
C VAL A 74 -16.21 7.30 11.53
N LYS A 75 -15.87 8.49 12.04
CA LYS A 75 -16.88 9.50 12.40
C LYS A 75 -17.69 9.96 11.18
N ALA A 76 -17.03 10.16 10.04
CA ALA A 76 -17.72 10.54 8.80
C ALA A 76 -18.68 9.45 8.31
N ALA A 77 -18.28 8.18 8.39
CA ALA A 77 -19.11 7.05 8.00
C ALA A 77 -20.38 6.91 8.84
N GLN A 78 -20.34 7.33 10.11
CA GLN A 78 -21.49 7.33 11.02
C GLN A 78 -22.43 8.53 10.81
N SER A 79 -22.04 9.52 10.00
CA SER A 79 -22.84 10.71 9.74
C SER A 79 -23.95 10.40 8.71
N PRO A 80 -25.22 10.71 9.00
CA PRO A 80 -26.32 10.54 8.04
C PRO A 80 -26.14 11.36 6.75
N GLU A 81 -25.40 12.47 6.82
CA GLU A 81 -25.22 13.41 5.71
C GLU A 81 -24.04 13.05 4.79
N THR A 82 -23.05 12.31 5.32
CA THR A 82 -21.75 12.07 4.67
C THR A 82 -21.30 10.61 4.72
N GLY A 83 -22.22 9.70 5.11
CA GLY A 83 -21.93 8.32 5.44
C GLY A 83 -22.27 7.33 4.34
N GLN A 84 -21.34 7.12 3.42
CA GLN A 84 -21.30 5.91 2.59
C GLN A 84 -19.87 5.38 2.59
N ILE A 85 -19.28 5.08 3.75
CA ILE A 85 -17.98 4.38 3.80
C ILE A 85 -18.24 2.97 4.31
N ASP A 86 -18.06 1.98 3.44
CA ASP A 86 -18.31 0.58 3.77
C ASP A 86 -17.04 -0.14 4.21
N HIS A 87 -15.87 0.36 3.77
CA HIS A 87 -14.60 -0.31 3.94
C HIS A 87 -13.47 0.70 4.23
N LEU A 88 -12.79 0.54 5.37
CA LEU A 88 -11.57 1.30 5.70
C LEU A 88 -10.36 0.37 5.73
N ILE A 89 -9.31 0.73 5.01
CA ILE A 89 -8.14 -0.14 4.80
C ILE A 89 -6.86 0.62 5.21
N PRO A 90 -6.47 0.56 6.49
CA PRO A 90 -5.16 1.03 6.93
C PRO A 90 -4.05 0.12 6.37
N CYS A 91 -3.12 0.68 5.60
CA CYS A 91 -2.02 -0.03 4.98
C CYS A 91 -0.68 0.57 5.43
N PHE A 92 0.18 -0.27 5.97
CA PHE A 92 1.44 0.12 6.62
C PHE A 92 2.63 -0.55 5.95
N ASP A 93 3.78 0.12 5.98
CA ASP A 93 5.08 -0.53 5.81
C ASP A 93 5.55 -1.14 7.13
N HIS A 94 6.23 -2.28 7.08
CA HIS A 94 6.77 -2.91 8.29
C HIS A 94 8.16 -2.37 8.64
N ASP A 95 8.29 -1.07 8.90
CA ASP A 95 9.59 -0.35 8.93
C ASP A 95 10.60 -0.73 10.04
N ILE A 96 10.28 -1.63 10.98
CA ILE A 96 11.19 -1.95 12.09
C ILE A 96 11.33 -3.46 12.28
N ALA A 97 12.47 -3.99 11.83
CA ALA A 97 12.87 -5.37 12.10
C ALA A 97 12.91 -5.65 13.61
N GLY A 98 12.30 -6.77 14.03
CA GLY A 98 12.33 -7.23 15.41
C GLY A 98 11.30 -6.61 16.35
N LYS A 99 10.40 -5.73 15.86
CA LYS A 99 9.23 -5.29 16.63
C LYS A 99 7.97 -6.02 16.15
N ASP A 100 7.10 -6.36 17.09
CA ASP A 100 5.73 -6.75 16.75
C ASP A 100 4.97 -5.50 16.29
N HIS A 101 5.07 -5.23 14.99
CA HIS A 101 4.48 -4.05 14.37
C HIS A 101 2.95 -4.11 14.41
N ALA A 102 2.36 -5.31 14.33
CA ALA A 102 0.94 -5.51 14.48
C ALA A 102 0.45 -5.18 15.90
N ALA A 103 1.20 -5.56 16.94
CA ALA A 103 0.91 -5.10 18.30
C ALA A 103 1.07 -3.58 18.44
N SER A 104 2.15 -3.02 17.87
CA SER A 104 2.42 -1.57 17.93
C SER A 104 1.31 -0.73 17.29
N ILE A 105 0.80 -1.15 16.13
CA ILE A 105 -0.34 -0.50 15.47
C ILE A 105 -1.60 -0.64 16.32
N ARG A 106 -1.90 -1.83 16.85
CA ARG A 106 -3.09 -2.03 17.70
C ARG A 106 -3.05 -1.16 18.95
N ASP A 107 -1.90 -1.06 19.59
CA ASP A 107 -1.69 -0.23 20.77
C ASP A 107 -1.83 1.26 20.41
N ARG A 108 -1.32 1.67 19.24
CA ARG A 108 -1.51 3.03 18.73
C ARG A 108 -2.98 3.36 18.42
N PHE A 109 -3.74 2.42 17.85
CA PHE A 109 -5.18 2.59 17.67
C PHE A 109 -5.88 2.72 19.04
N GLN A 110 -5.54 1.88 20.01
CA GLN A 110 -6.09 1.99 21.37
C GLN A 110 -5.79 3.35 22.00
N GLU A 111 -4.57 3.88 21.83
CA GLU A 111 -4.16 5.19 22.33
C GLU A 111 -4.94 6.34 21.66
N VAL A 112 -5.00 6.36 20.32
CA VAL A 112 -5.53 7.51 19.56
C VAL A 112 -7.05 7.51 19.45
N ILE A 113 -7.64 6.33 19.30
CA ILE A 113 -9.08 6.18 19.04
C ILE A 113 -9.84 5.50 20.18
N GLY A 114 -9.14 5.08 21.24
CA GLY A 114 -9.78 4.42 22.39
C GLY A 114 -10.24 2.99 22.10
N PHE A 115 -9.84 2.42 20.97
CA PHE A 115 -10.24 1.09 20.52
C PHE A 115 -9.02 0.28 20.10
N ARG A 116 -8.82 -0.87 20.73
CA ARG A 116 -7.81 -1.86 20.35
C ARG A 116 -8.39 -2.80 19.30
N PRO A 117 -7.88 -2.81 18.06
CA PRO A 117 -8.31 -3.78 17.07
C PRO A 117 -8.06 -5.21 17.57
N PRO A 118 -8.92 -6.18 17.17
CA PRO A 118 -8.68 -7.58 17.46
C PRO A 118 -7.35 -8.06 16.84
N SER A 119 -6.89 -9.25 17.21
CA SER A 119 -5.67 -9.86 16.64
C SER A 119 -5.78 -10.29 15.17
N GLY A 120 -6.97 -10.22 14.58
CA GLY A 120 -7.19 -10.49 13.16
C GLY A 120 -6.92 -9.27 12.28
N ALA A 121 -6.57 -9.52 11.02
CA ALA A 121 -6.38 -8.47 10.02
C ALA A 121 -7.71 -7.80 9.62
N SER A 122 -8.84 -8.49 9.75
CA SER A 122 -10.16 -8.01 9.33
C SER A 122 -11.17 -8.02 10.47
N TRP A 123 -11.96 -6.95 10.62
CA TRP A 123 -13.05 -6.87 11.59
C TRP A 123 -14.10 -5.82 11.19
N THR A 124 -15.19 -5.73 11.96
CA THR A 124 -16.20 -4.67 11.78
C THR A 124 -16.10 -3.65 12.91
N HIS A 125 -16.09 -2.36 12.58
CA HIS A 125 -16.12 -1.27 13.55
C HIS A 125 -17.13 -0.22 13.11
N ALA A 126 -18.07 0.15 13.99
CA ALA A 126 -19.13 1.11 13.69
C ALA A 126 -19.97 0.77 12.44
N GLY A 127 -20.15 -0.52 12.13
CA GLY A 127 -20.85 -0.98 10.92
C GLY A 127 -20.00 -0.97 9.64
N ILE A 128 -18.74 -0.53 9.72
CA ILE A 128 -17.79 -0.47 8.61
C ILE A 128 -16.89 -1.69 8.67
N ARG A 129 -16.58 -2.30 7.53
CA ARG A 129 -15.53 -3.30 7.42
C ARG A 129 -14.16 -2.63 7.52
N VAL A 130 -13.25 -3.23 8.29
CA VAL A 130 -11.88 -2.75 8.44
C VAL A 130 -10.92 -3.89 8.15
N ASP A 131 -9.94 -3.64 7.28
CA ASP A 131 -8.88 -4.58 6.96
C ASP A 131 -7.51 -3.88 7.11
N ILE A 132 -6.67 -4.33 8.04
CA ILE A 132 -5.28 -3.87 8.17
C ILE A 132 -4.41 -4.66 7.20
N LEU A 133 -3.63 -3.92 6.41
CA LEU A 133 -2.69 -4.46 5.45
C LEU A 133 -1.26 -4.05 5.78
N HIS A 134 -0.32 -4.92 5.41
CA HIS A 134 1.11 -4.65 5.55
C HIS A 134 1.81 -4.96 4.24
N PHE A 135 2.47 -3.95 3.66
CA PHE A 135 3.47 -4.22 2.64
C PHE A 135 4.73 -4.73 3.31
N ARG A 136 5.21 -5.88 2.83
CA ARG A 136 6.47 -6.48 3.28
C ARG A 136 6.99 -7.48 2.27
N ALA A 137 8.31 -7.58 2.19
CA ALA A 137 8.92 -8.76 1.60
C ALA A 137 8.55 -10.02 2.41
N THR A 138 8.41 -11.14 1.72
CA THR A 138 8.25 -12.47 2.34
C THR A 138 9.61 -13.05 2.74
N SER A 139 10.67 -12.67 2.04
CA SER A 139 12.05 -13.06 2.35
C SER A 139 12.74 -12.03 3.24
N ALA A 140 13.40 -12.51 4.30
CA ALA A 140 14.26 -11.69 5.16
C ALA A 140 15.52 -11.14 4.45
N SER A 141 15.78 -11.57 3.20
CA SER A 141 16.87 -11.02 2.39
C SER A 141 16.59 -9.61 1.87
N PHE A 142 15.34 -9.16 1.98
CA PHE A 142 14.88 -7.84 1.56
C PHE A 142 14.30 -7.09 2.76
N GLY A 143 14.23 -5.76 2.64
CA GLY A 143 13.67 -4.94 3.70
C GLY A 143 12.19 -5.27 3.96
N PRO A 144 11.71 -4.99 5.17
CA PRO A 144 10.33 -5.31 5.55
C PRO A 144 9.29 -4.31 5.00
N GLN A 145 9.68 -3.26 4.28
CA GLN A 145 8.76 -2.28 3.67
C GLN A 145 8.37 -2.63 2.22
N LEU A 146 7.50 -1.80 1.60
CA LEU A 146 7.13 -1.88 0.18
C LEU A 146 8.33 -1.95 -0.76
N ASP A 147 9.37 -1.14 -0.55
CA ASP A 147 10.58 -1.17 -1.38
C ASP A 147 11.21 -2.58 -1.41
N GLY A 148 11.14 -3.31 -0.29
CA GLY A 148 11.66 -4.66 -0.16
C GLY A 148 10.78 -5.70 -0.86
N LEU A 149 9.46 -5.54 -0.78
CA LEU A 149 8.52 -6.34 -1.56
C LEU A 149 8.78 -6.22 -3.07
N VAL A 150 8.95 -4.98 -3.55
CA VAL A 150 9.24 -4.73 -4.97
C VAL A 150 10.59 -5.29 -5.37
N ALA A 151 11.64 -5.08 -4.55
CA ALA A 151 12.97 -5.63 -4.81
C ALA A 151 13.00 -7.17 -4.82
N GLU A 152 12.25 -7.80 -3.91
CA GLU A 152 12.10 -9.27 -3.89
C GLU A 152 11.45 -9.78 -5.18
N CYS A 153 10.36 -9.14 -5.62
CA CYS A 153 9.68 -9.54 -6.84
C CYS A 153 10.57 -9.31 -8.09
N TYR A 154 11.43 -8.27 -8.07
CA TYR A 154 12.46 -8.08 -9.10
C TYR A 154 13.51 -9.19 -9.11
N ASP A 155 13.95 -9.66 -7.93
CA ASP A 155 14.90 -10.77 -7.83
C ASP A 155 14.33 -12.07 -8.42
N ARG A 156 13.04 -12.32 -8.20
CA ARG A 156 12.33 -13.46 -8.81
C ARG A 156 12.17 -13.31 -10.32
N ALA A 157 11.79 -12.11 -10.79
CA ALA A 157 11.54 -11.86 -12.20
C ALA A 157 12.83 -11.73 -13.04
N TYR A 158 13.90 -11.19 -12.45
CA TYR A 158 15.15 -10.78 -13.12
C TYR A 158 16.41 -11.05 -12.27
N PRO A 159 16.70 -12.32 -11.93
CA PRO A 159 17.77 -12.67 -10.98
C PRO A 159 19.16 -12.19 -11.43
N ASP A 160 19.48 -12.28 -12.72
CA ASP A 160 20.78 -11.85 -13.28
C ASP A 160 21.06 -10.36 -13.01
N ARG A 161 20.01 -9.53 -13.01
CA ARG A 161 20.15 -8.10 -12.73
C ARG A 161 20.40 -7.88 -11.25
N THR A 162 19.66 -8.52 -10.37
CA THR A 162 19.89 -8.40 -8.92
C THR A 162 21.30 -8.85 -8.56
N GLN A 163 21.79 -9.91 -9.19
CA GLN A 163 23.18 -10.34 -9.05
C GLN A 163 24.17 -9.28 -9.55
N SER A 164 23.91 -8.68 -10.72
CA SER A 164 24.76 -7.62 -11.27
C SER A 164 24.81 -6.38 -10.37
N VAL A 165 23.66 -5.97 -9.81
CA VAL A 165 23.58 -4.87 -8.86
C VAL A 165 24.30 -5.21 -7.56
N ALA A 166 24.13 -6.42 -7.03
CA ALA A 166 24.84 -6.89 -5.83
C ALA A 166 26.36 -6.92 -6.04
N ALA A 167 26.82 -7.36 -7.22
CA ALA A 167 28.23 -7.34 -7.59
C ALA A 167 28.77 -5.91 -7.75
N TRP A 168 27.96 -4.98 -8.25
CA TRP A 168 28.35 -3.57 -8.32
C TRP A 168 28.42 -2.92 -6.93
N THR A 169 27.40 -3.11 -6.08
CA THR A 169 27.35 -2.51 -4.74
C THR A 169 28.41 -3.07 -3.79
N SER A 170 28.81 -4.34 -3.95
CA SER A 170 29.89 -4.94 -3.15
C SER A 170 31.27 -4.32 -3.39
N ASN A 171 31.46 -3.64 -4.53
CA ASN A 171 32.70 -2.95 -4.88
C ASN A 171 32.74 -1.48 -4.41
N LEU A 172 31.69 -0.98 -3.76
CA LEU A 172 31.68 0.39 -3.22
C LEU A 172 32.60 0.51 -1.99
N PRO A 173 33.19 1.69 -1.70
CA PRO A 173 34.01 1.89 -0.50
C PRO A 173 33.28 1.60 0.82
N SER A 174 31.95 1.70 0.81
CA SER A 174 31.08 1.32 1.93
C SER A 174 29.86 0.60 1.34
N PRO A 175 29.95 -0.73 1.15
CA PRO A 175 28.87 -1.50 0.54
C PRO A 175 27.60 -1.43 1.40
N PRO A 176 26.45 -1.02 0.83
CA PRO A 176 25.18 -1.10 1.53
C PRO A 176 24.76 -2.56 1.72
N GLN A 177 24.00 -2.84 2.78
CA GLN A 177 23.40 -4.16 3.00
C GLN A 177 22.28 -4.40 1.98
N LYS A 178 21.96 -5.67 1.67
CA LYS A 178 20.86 -6.01 0.76
C LYS A 178 19.50 -5.48 1.26
N THR A 179 19.34 -5.41 2.58
CA THR A 179 18.18 -4.88 3.29
C THR A 179 18.14 -3.35 3.36
N ASP A 180 19.17 -2.65 2.89
CA ASP A 180 19.18 -1.19 2.89
C ASP A 180 18.31 -0.65 1.76
N LYS A 181 17.55 0.40 2.06
CA LYS A 181 16.67 1.07 1.08
C LYS A 181 17.44 1.47 -0.18
N GLN A 182 18.68 1.93 -0.04
CA GLN A 182 19.53 2.31 -1.18
C GLN A 182 19.84 1.13 -2.11
N THR A 183 20.04 -0.07 -1.57
CA THR A 183 20.25 -1.28 -2.38
C THR A 183 18.98 -1.67 -3.12
N MET A 184 17.82 -1.60 -2.47
CA MET A 184 16.53 -1.84 -3.14
C MET A 184 16.31 -0.85 -4.28
N TRP A 185 16.57 0.44 -4.06
CA TRP A 185 16.51 1.44 -5.12
C TRP A 185 17.52 1.18 -6.23
N ALA A 186 18.72 0.67 -5.94
CA ALA A 186 19.69 0.29 -6.96
C ALA A 186 19.21 -0.89 -7.82
N ILE A 187 18.53 -1.88 -7.22
CA ILE A 187 17.92 -3.00 -7.95
C ILE A 187 16.86 -2.49 -8.92
N MET A 188 16.03 -1.54 -8.45
CA MET A 188 14.96 -0.91 -9.24
C MET A 188 15.50 0.12 -10.25
N ALA A 189 16.67 0.72 -9.98
CA ALA A 189 17.27 1.75 -10.82
C ALA A 189 17.66 1.22 -12.19
N GLY A 190 17.48 2.03 -13.23
CA GLY A 190 17.87 1.70 -14.61
C GLY A 190 16.83 0.94 -15.42
N TRP A 191 15.76 0.42 -14.81
CA TRP A 191 14.60 -0.10 -15.56
C TRP A 191 13.79 1.02 -16.19
N TYR A 192 13.65 2.12 -15.46
CA TYR A 192 12.91 3.29 -15.88
C TYR A 192 13.65 4.56 -15.45
N ALA A 193 14.95 4.66 -15.75
CA ALA A 193 15.79 5.79 -15.33
C ALA A 193 15.26 7.17 -15.79
N ALA A 194 14.46 7.19 -16.86
CA ALA A 194 13.80 8.40 -17.35
C ALA A 194 12.52 8.79 -16.57
N LYS A 195 12.05 7.93 -15.66
CA LYS A 195 10.82 8.12 -14.88
C LYS A 195 11.17 8.33 -13.40
N GLY A 196 10.42 9.21 -12.73
CA GLY A 196 10.50 9.34 -11.27
C GLY A 196 9.89 8.15 -10.53
N CYS A 197 10.14 8.05 -9.22
CA CYS A 197 9.67 6.94 -8.37
C CYS A 197 8.16 6.70 -8.46
N GLU A 198 7.36 7.77 -8.56
CA GLU A 198 5.90 7.67 -8.71
C GLU A 198 5.51 6.94 -10.00
N ALA A 199 5.99 7.40 -11.16
CA ALA A 199 5.68 6.75 -12.45
C ALA A 199 6.26 5.34 -12.55
N PHE A 200 7.37 5.07 -11.84
CA PHE A 200 7.90 3.73 -11.70
C PHE A 200 6.91 2.79 -11.00
N LEU A 201 6.47 3.14 -9.78
CA LEU A 201 5.54 2.33 -8.97
C LEU A 201 4.12 2.27 -9.54
N GLN A 202 3.68 3.33 -10.22
CA GLN A 202 2.32 3.44 -10.73
C GLN A 202 2.15 2.77 -12.10
N GLU A 203 3.11 2.86 -13.00
CA GLU A 203 2.92 2.37 -14.38
C GLU A 203 3.87 1.23 -14.70
N SER A 204 5.13 1.42 -14.33
CA SER A 204 6.22 0.77 -15.03
C SER A 204 6.36 -0.68 -14.59
N ILE A 205 6.33 -0.94 -13.28
CA ILE A 205 6.33 -2.32 -12.72
C ILE A 205 5.08 -3.12 -13.09
N TRP A 206 3.97 -2.45 -13.41
CA TRP A 206 2.70 -3.10 -13.77
C TRP A 206 2.56 -3.35 -15.28
N SER A 207 3.29 -2.60 -16.10
CA SER A 207 3.36 -2.80 -17.55
C SER A 207 4.28 -3.96 -17.97
N ASP A 208 5.23 -4.33 -17.10
CA ASP A 208 6.09 -5.48 -17.32
C ASP A 208 5.38 -6.77 -16.87
N ALA A 209 5.20 -7.71 -17.80
CA ALA A 209 4.42 -8.92 -17.54
C ALA A 209 5.02 -9.84 -16.47
N ARG A 210 6.35 -9.99 -16.42
CA ARG A 210 7.02 -10.87 -15.44
C ARG A 210 6.98 -10.24 -14.06
N MET A 211 7.25 -8.93 -14.00
CA MET A 211 7.18 -8.16 -12.76
C MET A 211 5.77 -8.16 -12.18
N ARG A 212 4.76 -7.91 -13.02
CA ARG A 212 3.34 -7.97 -12.64
C ARG A 212 2.98 -9.34 -12.08
N GLN A 213 3.39 -10.42 -12.74
CA GLN A 213 3.10 -11.78 -12.28
C GLN A 213 3.67 -12.05 -10.86
N GLU A 214 4.92 -11.67 -10.62
CA GLU A 214 5.55 -11.86 -9.30
C GLU A 214 4.92 -10.95 -8.23
N LEU A 215 4.56 -9.71 -8.57
CA LEU A 215 3.83 -8.81 -7.66
C LEU A 215 2.44 -9.36 -7.32
N GLU A 216 1.67 -9.80 -8.30
CA GLU A 216 0.33 -10.37 -8.06
C GLU A 216 0.42 -11.60 -7.16
N ARG A 217 1.38 -12.50 -7.40
CA ARG A 217 1.65 -13.65 -6.52
C ARG A 217 1.98 -13.22 -5.09
N ALA A 218 2.89 -12.26 -4.91
CA ALA A 218 3.25 -11.81 -3.57
C ALA A 218 2.08 -11.12 -2.83
N LEU A 219 1.25 -10.35 -3.55
CA LEU A 219 0.06 -9.72 -2.97
C LEU A 219 -1.04 -10.73 -2.62
N GLU A 220 -1.13 -11.86 -3.32
CA GLU A 220 -1.96 -13.01 -2.95
C GLU A 220 -1.43 -13.71 -1.68
N GLU A 221 -0.12 -13.99 -1.62
CA GLU A 221 0.54 -14.59 -0.45
C GLU A 221 0.37 -13.74 0.83
N LEU A 222 0.36 -12.41 0.68
CA LEU A 222 0.11 -11.46 1.77
C LEU A 222 -1.39 -11.29 2.11
N GLY A 223 -2.30 -11.92 1.36
CA GLY A 223 -3.75 -11.79 1.55
C GLY A 223 -4.34 -10.45 1.10
N ILE A 224 -3.53 -9.57 0.53
CA ILE A 224 -3.92 -8.22 0.08
C ILE A 224 -4.91 -8.33 -1.09
N ALA A 225 -4.71 -9.31 -1.99
CA ALA A 225 -5.62 -9.55 -3.12
C ALA A 225 -7.07 -9.84 -2.67
N ALA A 226 -7.26 -10.53 -1.54
CA ALA A 226 -8.58 -10.82 -1.00
C ALA A 226 -9.30 -9.57 -0.49
N VAL A 227 -8.55 -8.63 0.09
CA VAL A 227 -9.09 -7.33 0.55
C VAL A 227 -9.55 -6.48 -0.64
N VAL A 228 -8.78 -6.47 -1.74
CA VAL A 228 -9.19 -5.78 -2.97
C VAL A 228 -10.41 -6.43 -3.61
N ALA A 229 -10.48 -7.76 -3.65
CA ALA A 229 -11.68 -8.46 -4.11
C ALA A 229 -12.92 -8.09 -3.27
N ALA A 230 -12.76 -7.86 -1.96
CA ALA A 230 -13.85 -7.39 -1.09
C ALA A 230 -14.31 -5.95 -1.38
N MET A 231 -13.44 -5.11 -1.97
CA MET A 231 -13.83 -3.79 -2.49
C MET A 231 -14.68 -3.90 -3.77
N GLU A 232 -14.59 -5.03 -4.47
CA GLU A 232 -15.21 -5.28 -5.79
C GLU A 232 -16.54 -6.04 -5.70
N SER A 233 -16.63 -7.02 -4.78
CA SER A 233 -17.89 -7.70 -4.40
C SER A 233 -18.91 -6.68 -3.89
#